data_AF-A0A7S0Y3U7-F1
#
_entry.id   AF-A0A7S0Y3U7-F1
#
_cell.length_a   1.000
_cell.length_b   1.000
_cell.length_c   1.000
_cell.angle_alpha   90.00
_cell.angle_beta   90.00
_cell.angle_gamma   90.00
#
_symmetry.space_group_name_H-M   'P 1'
#
loop_
_entity.id
_entity.type
_entity.pdbx_description
1 polymer ?
#
loop_
_entity_poly.entity_id
_entity_poly.type
_entity_poly.pdbx_seq_one_letter_code
_entity_poly.pdbx_strand_id
1 'polypeptide(L)'
;GDNSVLKVWDSKGEVCHQTVTFRTVDSEPFRGVVVREPRSEFVLVANTASDSPAACWSIFALHLSSGPSGYRFDHSSEYSIMYPVISCTARREPEAAPDRQPEIHLYTMQTKMIQQYHLAPEHCHDVIPPSAPIPPS
;
A
#
# COMPACT_ATOMS: atom_id res chain seq x y z
N GLY A 1 -7.02 -4.40 18.36
CA GLY A 1 -7.08 -3.23 17.47
C GLY A 1 -7.23 -3.76 16.07
N ASP A 2 -8.12 -3.17 15.27
CA ASP A 2 -8.25 -3.53 13.87
C ASP A 2 -7.04 -2.97 13.11
N ASN A 3 -6.12 -3.86 12.74
CA ASN A 3 -4.90 -3.48 12.03
C ASN A 3 -5.13 -3.35 10.52
N SER A 4 -6.33 -3.65 10.02
CA SER A 4 -6.66 -3.59 8.59
C SER A 4 -6.85 -2.16 8.06
N VAL A 5 -6.62 -1.14 8.89
CA VAL A 5 -6.79 0.27 8.52
C VAL A 5 -5.46 1.02 8.48
N LEU A 6 -5.23 1.74 7.37
CA LEU A 6 -4.20 2.75 7.26
C LEU A 6 -4.84 4.13 7.35
N LYS A 7 -4.29 5.00 8.19
CA LYS A 7 -4.80 6.35 8.40
C LYS A 7 -3.75 7.39 8.04
N VAL A 8 -4.18 8.43 7.34
CA VAL A 8 -3.37 9.63 7.07
C VAL A 8 -3.76 10.68 8.09
N TRP A 9 -2.79 11.15 8.85
CA TRP A 9 -2.96 12.20 9.86
C TRP A 9 -2.12 13.42 9.48
N ASP A 10 -2.51 14.59 10.00
CA ASP A 10 -1.62 15.75 9.97
C ASP A 10 -0.35 15.49 10.79
N SER A 11 0.64 16.39 10.65
CA SER A 11 1.91 16.25 11.37
C SER A 11 1.80 16.38 12.89
N LYS A 12 0.65 16.85 13.40
CA LYS A 12 0.38 17.00 14.83
C LYS A 12 -0.39 15.79 15.40
N GLY A 13 -0.94 14.93 14.54
CA GLY A 13 -1.81 13.82 14.92
C GLY A 13 -3.23 14.23 15.29
N GLU A 14 -3.65 15.46 14.99
CA GLU A 14 -4.92 16.03 15.45
C GLU A 14 -6.05 15.78 14.45
N VAL A 15 -5.74 15.87 13.15
CA VAL A 15 -6.71 15.70 12.06
C VAL A 15 -6.41 14.43 11.26
N CYS A 16 -7.38 13.53 11.18
CA CYS A 16 -7.34 12.39 10.25
C CYS A 16 -7.89 12.83 8.90
N HIS A 17 -7.03 12.91 7.89
CA HIS A 17 -7.41 13.30 6.52
C HIS A 17 -8.09 12.17 5.76
N GLN A 18 -7.69 10.93 6.01
CA GLN A 18 -8.24 9.77 5.30
C GLN A 18 -8.03 8.48 6.10
N THR A 19 -8.98 7.56 5.97
CA THR A 19 -8.85 6.17 6.43
C THR A 19 -9.04 5.24 5.22
N VAL A 20 -8.06 4.39 4.96
CA VAL A 20 -8.10 3.31 3.98
C VAL A 20 -8.25 2.00 4.73
N THR A 21 -9.21 1.17 4.30
CA THR A 21 -9.44 -0.15 4.89
C THR A 21 -9.04 -1.22 3.88
N PHE A 22 -8.13 -2.10 4.26
CA PHE A 22 -7.74 -3.24 3.46
C PHE A 22 -8.75 -4.37 3.66
N ARG A 23 -9.14 -5.03 2.57
CA ARG A 23 -9.97 -6.23 2.67
C ARG A 23 -9.15 -7.33 3.34
N THR A 24 -9.63 -7.80 4.48
CA THR A 24 -9.13 -9.02 5.10
C THR A 24 -10.06 -10.17 4.71
N VAL A 25 -9.49 -11.33 4.41
CA VAL A 25 -10.29 -12.55 4.27
C VAL A 25 -10.59 -13.04 5.69
N ASP A 26 -11.88 -13.16 6.01
CA ASP A 26 -12.45 -13.79 7.22
C ASP A 26 -11.62 -13.78 8.51
N SER A 27 -11.87 -12.82 9.40
CA SER A 27 -11.37 -12.81 10.80
C SER A 27 -9.86 -12.93 11.00
N GLU A 28 -9.06 -12.93 9.93
CA GLU A 28 -7.61 -13.05 10.01
C GLU A 28 -6.99 -11.80 10.62
N PRO A 29 -5.97 -11.96 11.48
CA PRO A 29 -5.24 -10.83 12.01
C PRO A 29 -4.44 -10.18 10.88
N PHE A 30 -4.84 -8.99 10.40
CA PHE A 30 -3.98 -8.20 9.52
C PHE A 30 -2.72 -7.76 10.27
N ARG A 31 -1.56 -7.94 9.66
CA ARG A 31 -0.30 -7.41 10.19
C ARG A 31 0.40 -6.65 9.07
N GLY A 32 0.22 -5.34 9.06
CA GLY A 32 0.81 -4.48 8.03
C GLY A 32 2.26 -4.11 8.35
N VAL A 33 3.17 -4.33 7.41
CA VAL A 33 4.44 -3.59 7.37
C VAL A 33 4.26 -2.44 6.39
N VAL A 34 4.44 -1.21 6.88
CA VAL A 34 4.32 0.01 6.08
C VAL A 34 5.71 0.54 5.75
N VAL A 35 5.97 0.74 4.47
CA VAL A 35 7.22 1.33 3.97
C VAL A 35 6.89 2.51 3.08
N ARG A 36 7.47 3.67 3.39
CA ARG A 36 7.45 4.82 2.50
C ARG A 36 8.79 4.91 1.80
N GLU A 37 8.77 5.02 0.48
CA GLU A 37 9.98 5.33 -0.29
C GLU A 37 10.15 6.86 -0.29
N PRO A 38 11.26 7.43 0.23
CA PRO A 38 11.35 8.88 0.46
C PRO A 38 11.36 9.75 -0.80
N ARG A 39 11.73 9.19 -1.96
CA ARG A 39 11.87 9.91 -3.24
C ARG A 39 10.67 9.72 -4.17
N SER A 40 9.60 9.14 -3.64
CA SER A 40 8.35 8.98 -4.34
C SER A 40 7.21 9.16 -3.38
N GLU A 41 6.05 9.46 -3.94
CA GLU A 41 4.85 9.59 -3.16
C GLU A 41 4.18 8.23 -2.93
N PHE A 42 4.94 7.13 -2.92
CA PHE A 42 4.38 5.80 -2.70
C PHE A 42 4.55 5.33 -1.25
N VAL A 43 3.46 4.79 -0.73
CA VAL A 43 3.40 4.03 0.51
C VAL A 43 3.07 2.59 0.16
N LEU A 44 3.93 1.67 0.56
CA LEU A 44 3.72 0.24 0.40
C LEU A 44 3.23 -0.35 1.72
N VAL A 45 2.20 -1.20 1.66
CA VAL A 45 1.68 -1.94 2.79
C VAL A 45 1.71 -3.42 2.47
N ALA A 46 2.57 -4.18 3.13
CA ALA A 46 2.61 -5.63 3.00
C ALA A 46 1.76 -6.28 4.11
N ASN A 47 0.82 -7.15 3.74
CA ASN A 47 0.15 -8.00 4.72
C ASN A 47 1.07 -9.18 5.09
N THR A 48 1.51 -9.21 6.35
CA THR A 48 2.47 -10.18 6.88
C THR A 48 1.82 -11.38 7.57
N ALA A 49 0.48 -11.41 7.64
CA ALA A 49 -0.25 -12.46 8.30
C ALA A 49 -1.34 -13.03 7.40
N SER A 50 -1.30 -14.35 7.25
CA SER A 50 -2.44 -15.17 6.92
C SER A 50 -2.24 -16.52 7.61
N ASP A 51 -3.27 -16.97 8.31
CA ASP A 51 -3.36 -18.29 8.93
C ASP A 51 -4.14 -19.26 8.01
N SER A 52 -4.70 -18.75 6.91
CA SER A 52 -5.46 -19.49 5.93
C SER A 52 -4.55 -20.01 4.82
N PRO A 53 -4.58 -21.33 4.55
CA PRO A 53 -3.89 -21.92 3.40
C PRO A 53 -4.46 -21.45 2.04
N ALA A 54 -5.58 -20.71 2.04
CA ALA A 54 -6.19 -20.14 0.86
C ALA A 54 -5.95 -18.64 0.68
N ALA A 55 -5.36 -17.93 1.65
CA ALA A 55 -5.12 -16.51 1.45
C ALA A 55 -3.89 -16.26 0.59
N CYS A 56 -4.03 -15.38 -0.39
CA CYS A 56 -2.91 -14.78 -1.07
C CYS A 56 -2.32 -13.70 -0.17
N TRP A 57 -1.01 -13.77 0.10
CA TRP A 57 -0.30 -12.64 0.68
C TRP A 57 -0.26 -11.52 -0.36
N SER A 58 -0.54 -10.30 0.08
CA SER A 58 -0.65 -9.15 -0.80
C SER A 58 0.23 -7.99 -0.34
N ILE A 59 0.70 -7.23 -1.32
CA ILE A 59 1.36 -5.94 -1.14
C ILE A 59 0.51 -4.89 -1.82
N PHE A 60 0.10 -3.89 -1.06
CA PHE A 60 -0.63 -2.74 -1.56
C PHE A 60 0.35 -1.62 -1.83
N ALA A 61 0.33 -1.06 -3.04
CA ALA A 61 0.99 0.20 -3.35
C ALA A 61 -0.05 1.31 -3.33
N LEU A 62 0.21 2.38 -2.58
CA LEU A 62 -0.68 3.53 -2.42
C LEU A 62 0.04 4.81 -2.83
N HIS A 63 -0.53 5.57 -3.75
CA HIS A 63 -0.01 6.88 -4.14
C HIS A 63 -0.56 7.97 -3.22
N LEU A 64 0.31 8.53 -2.39
CA LEU A 64 0.06 9.70 -1.59
C LEU A 64 0.05 10.93 -2.51
N SER A 65 -0.98 11.75 -2.40
CA SER A 65 -1.08 13.02 -3.10
C SER A 65 -1.23 14.11 -2.06
N SER A 66 -0.61 15.27 -2.34
CA SER A 66 -0.90 16.50 -1.61
C SER A 66 -1.89 17.33 -2.42
N GLY A 67 -3.01 17.70 -1.80
CA GLY A 67 -4.03 18.54 -2.41
C GLY A 67 -4.48 19.67 -1.49
N PRO A 68 -5.42 20.52 -1.94
CA PRO A 68 -5.95 21.63 -1.15
C PRO A 68 -6.60 21.17 0.18
N SER A 69 -7.10 19.94 0.21
CA SER A 69 -7.72 19.30 1.38
C SER A 69 -6.74 18.52 2.27
N GLY A 70 -5.43 18.62 2.01
CA GLY A 70 -4.39 17.88 2.73
C GLY A 70 -3.87 16.65 1.97
N TYR A 71 -3.19 15.76 2.70
CA TYR A 71 -2.63 14.52 2.15
C TYR A 71 -3.71 13.44 2.05
N ARG A 72 -3.74 12.73 0.92
CA ARG A 72 -4.66 11.61 0.67
C ARG A 72 -4.07 10.60 -0.29
N PHE A 73 -4.49 9.35 -0.20
CA PHE A 73 -4.20 8.31 -1.16
C PHE A 73 -5.22 8.39 -2.31
N ASP A 74 -4.72 8.67 -3.51
CA ASP A 74 -5.53 8.84 -4.72
C ASP A 74 -5.53 7.61 -5.62
N HIS A 75 -4.47 6.81 -5.57
CA HIS A 75 -4.35 5.62 -6.43
C HIS A 75 -3.82 4.43 -5.64
N SER A 76 -4.24 3.22 -6.02
CA SER A 76 -3.79 1.99 -5.40
C SER A 76 -3.64 0.83 -6.40
N SER A 77 -2.72 -0.06 -6.10
CA SER A 77 -2.63 -1.40 -6.71
C SER A 77 -2.45 -2.45 -5.63
N GLU A 78 -2.93 -3.66 -5.90
CA GLU A 78 -2.67 -4.84 -5.09
C GLU A 78 -1.84 -5.85 -5.88
N TYR A 79 -0.77 -6.35 -5.27
CA TYR A 79 0.14 -7.33 -5.84
C TYR A 79 0.14 -8.59 -4.98
N SER A 80 -0.20 -9.74 -5.56
CA SER A 80 -0.05 -11.02 -4.88
C SER A 80 1.41 -11.45 -4.83
N ILE A 81 1.83 -12.00 -3.70
CA ILE A 81 3.19 -12.50 -3.46
C ILE A 81 3.14 -13.94 -2.95
N MET A 82 4.24 -14.67 -3.13
CA MET A 82 4.26 -16.12 -2.90
C MET A 82 4.43 -16.54 -1.45
N TYR A 83 4.99 -15.69 -0.58
CA TYR A 83 5.26 -16.03 0.81
C TYR A 83 4.99 -14.84 1.75
N PRO A 84 4.65 -15.10 3.02
CA PRO A 84 4.46 -14.04 4.00
C PRO A 84 5.71 -13.18 4.16
N VAL A 85 5.53 -11.87 4.11
CA VAL A 85 6.60 -10.88 4.33
C VAL A 85 6.85 -10.75 5.81
N ILE A 86 8.11 -10.87 6.24
CA ILE A 86 8.56 -10.58 7.60
C ILE A 86 8.93 -9.10 7.71
N SER A 87 9.65 -8.61 6.72
CA SER A 87 10.04 -7.21 6.59
C SER A 87 10.27 -6.86 5.13
N CYS A 88 10.17 -5.58 4.79
CA CYS A 88 10.48 -5.11 3.45
C CYS A 88 11.12 -3.72 3.47
N THR A 89 11.76 -3.37 2.36
CA THR A 89 12.26 -2.03 2.09
C THR A 89 12.07 -1.72 0.61
N ALA A 90 11.80 -0.45 0.30
CA ALA A 90 11.53 0.00 -1.05
C ALA A 90 12.59 1.01 -1.48
N ARG A 91 12.99 0.93 -2.74
CA ARG A 91 13.85 1.92 -3.38
C ARG A 91 13.33 2.21 -4.76
N ARG A 92 13.26 3.49 -5.09
CA ARG A 92 13.04 3.94 -6.46
C ARG A 92 14.38 3.88 -7.21
N GLU A 93 14.38 3.34 -8.42
CA GLU A 93 15.56 3.44 -9.28
C GLU A 93 15.83 4.93 -9.60
N PRO A 94 17.00 5.47 -9.27
CA PRO A 94 17.34 6.85 -9.60
C PRO A 94 17.52 6.96 -11.11
N GLU A 95 16.76 7.87 -11.74
CA GLU A 95 16.86 8.19 -13.17
C GLU A 95 16.76 6.96 -14.08
N ALA A 96 15.54 6.47 -14.22
CA ALA A 96 15.19 5.73 -15.42
C ALA A 96 15.55 6.62 -16.62
N ALA A 97 16.25 6.06 -17.62
CA ALA A 97 16.53 6.73 -18.89
C ALA A 97 15.26 7.44 -19.40
N PRO A 98 15.33 8.52 -20.21
CA PRO A 98 14.16 9.31 -20.61
C PRO A 98 12.98 8.50 -21.19
N ASP A 99 13.24 7.28 -21.66
CA ASP A 99 12.24 6.36 -22.22
C ASP A 99 11.76 5.26 -21.25
N ARG A 100 12.24 5.24 -20.01
CA ARG A 100 11.99 4.17 -19.04
C ARG A 100 11.12 4.69 -17.90
N GLN A 101 10.04 3.97 -17.62
CA GLN A 101 9.09 4.35 -16.59
C GLN A 101 9.69 4.18 -15.19
N PRO A 102 9.28 5.00 -14.21
CA PRO A 102 9.82 4.94 -12.86
C PRO A 102 9.41 3.65 -12.16
N GLU A 103 10.38 2.77 -11.92
CA GLU A 103 10.16 1.49 -11.25
C GLU A 103 10.49 1.56 -9.75
N ILE A 104 9.70 0.87 -8.92
CA ILE A 104 9.97 0.69 -7.49
C ILE A 104 10.49 -0.72 -7.26
N HIS A 105 11.71 -0.81 -6.76
CA HIS A 105 12.30 -2.07 -6.32
C HIS A 105 11.90 -2.32 -4.86
N LEU A 106 11.14 -3.38 -4.65
CA LEU A 106 10.72 -3.83 -3.34
C LEU A 106 11.51 -5.06 -2.92
N TYR A 107 12.32 -4.91 -1.89
CA TYR A 107 13.09 -5.99 -1.30
C TYR A 107 12.32 -6.54 -0.11
N THR A 108 12.00 -7.83 -0.12
CA THR A 108 11.25 -8.49 0.95
C THR A 108 12.08 -9.61 1.57
N MET A 109 12.13 -9.64 2.91
CA MET A 109 12.51 -10.82 3.67
C MET A 109 11.22 -11.59 3.97
N GLN A 110 11.15 -12.84 3.52
CA GLN A 110 9.98 -13.71 3.71
C GLN A 110 10.36 -14.97 4.50
N THR A 111 9.36 -15.73 4.93
CA THR A 111 9.56 -16.94 5.74
C THR A 111 10.42 -18.01 5.07
N LYS A 112 10.49 -18.02 3.73
CA LYS A 112 11.20 -19.05 2.94
C LYS A 112 12.35 -18.51 2.11
N MET A 113 12.40 -17.20 1.81
CA MET A 113 13.42 -16.61 0.95
C MET A 113 13.52 -15.09 1.10
N ILE A 114 14.55 -14.52 0.46
CA ILE A 114 14.66 -13.08 0.20
C ILE A 114 14.34 -12.87 -1.28
N GLN A 115 13.46 -11.93 -1.58
CA GLN A 115 13.05 -11.64 -2.95
C GLN A 115 13.11 -10.15 -3.26
N GLN A 116 13.35 -9.83 -4.53
CA GLN A 116 13.17 -8.52 -5.09
C GLN A 116 11.97 -8.56 -6.04
N TYR A 117 11.04 -7.64 -5.82
CA TYR A 117 9.89 -7.40 -6.69
C TYR A 117 10.08 -6.06 -7.40
N HIS A 118 9.58 -6.01 -8.63
CA HIS A 118 9.58 -4.84 -9.48
C HIS A 118 8.14 -4.37 -9.59
N LEU A 119 7.84 -3.21 -9.01
CA LEU A 119 6.50 -2.64 -9.04
C LEU A 119 6.47 -1.51 -10.07
N ALA A 120 5.49 -1.60 -10.97
CA ALA A 120 5.19 -0.67 -12.05
C ALA A 120 4.03 0.25 -11.60
N PRO A 121 4.31 1.43 -11.01
CA PRO A 121 3.29 2.23 -10.36
C PRO A 121 2.30 2.87 -11.34
N GLU A 122 2.61 2.89 -12.63
CA GLU A 122 1.70 3.25 -13.73
C GLU A 122 0.44 2.37 -13.80
N HIS A 123 0.47 1.19 -13.17
CA HIS A 123 -0.69 0.30 -13.06
C HIS A 123 -1.55 0.57 -11.82
N CYS A 124 -1.32 1.69 -11.11
CA CYS A 124 -2.21 2.11 -10.03
C CYS A 124 -3.55 2.61 -10.58
N HIS A 125 -4.64 2.15 -9.98
CA HIS A 125 -5.98 2.59 -10.30
C HIS A 125 -6.49 3.60 -9.27
N ASP A 126 -7.41 4.46 -9.66
CA ASP A 126 -8.03 5.45 -8.76
C ASP A 126 -8.60 4.78 -7.50
N VAL A 127 -8.27 5.31 -6.33
CA VAL A 127 -8.89 4.97 -5.06
C VAL A 127 -10.25 5.64 -5.05
N ILE A 128 -11.29 4.90 -5.42
CA ILE A 128 -12.67 5.37 -5.34
C ILE A 128 -12.98 5.63 -3.86
N PRO A 129 -13.26 6.88 -3.44
CA PRO A 129 -13.69 7.13 -2.08
C PRO A 129 -15.01 6.40 -1.83
N PRO A 130 -15.25 5.85 -0.62
CA PRO A 130 -16.56 5.28 -0.30
C PRO A 130 -17.62 6.33 -0.59
N SER A 131 -18.55 5.98 -1.47
CA SER A 131 -19.55 6.86 -2.05
C SER A 131 -20.22 7.74 -0.99
N ALA A 132 -20.22 9.06 -1.25
CA ALA A 132 -21.15 9.97 -0.59
C ALA A 132 -22.59 9.42 -0.69
N PRO A 133 -23.45 9.68 0.31
CA PRO A 133 -24.79 9.10 0.37
C PRO A 133 -25.57 9.36 -0.93
N ILE A 134 -26.15 8.29 -1.46
CA ILE A 134 -27.07 8.34 -2.60
C ILE A 134 -28.21 9.29 -2.21
N PRO A 135 -28.48 10.37 -2.97
CA PRO A 135 -29.58 11.26 -2.65
C PRO A 135 -30.90 10.49 -2.71
N PRO A 136 -31.84 10.73 -1.78
CA PRO A 136 -33.14 10.08 -1.80
C PRO A 136 -33.88 10.40 -3.10
N SER A 137 -34.48 9.37 -3.68
CA SER A 137 -35.32 9.42 -4.88
C SER A 137 -36.58 10.25 -4.68
#